data_AF-Q7UHQ3-F1
#
_entry.id   AF-Q7UHQ3-F1
#
_cell.length_a   1.000
_cell.length_b   1.000
_cell.length_c   1.000
_cell.angle_alpha   90.00
_cell.angle_beta   90.00
_cell.angle_gamma   90.00
#
_symmetry.space_group_name_H-M   'P 1'
#
loop_
_entity.id
_entity.type
_entity.pdbx_description
1 polymer ?
#
loop_
_entity_poly.entity_id
_entity_poly.type
_entity_poly.pdbx_seq_one_letter_code
_entity_poly.pdbx_strand_id
1 'polypeptide(L)'
;MRKLFKNKKGQGLVEYGLIIAGVALICAAAISVFGHKTSDLISATAAVLPGSHAGDNAAITSGALIETSEGAAGDAIELDADAILAASGTGRLGNNVLGAGTAEGFGGLVVEAP
;
A
#
# COMPACT_ATOMS: atom_id res chain seq x y z
N MET A 1 35.79 61.12 7.94
CA MET A 1 34.77 60.09 7.63
C MET A 1 34.51 59.81 6.14
N ARG A 2 34.95 60.63 5.16
CA ARG A 2 34.68 60.39 3.71
C ARG A 2 35.42 59.20 3.05
N LYS A 3 36.41 58.59 3.72
CA LYS A 3 37.18 57.44 3.18
C LYS A 3 36.48 56.09 3.36
N LEU A 4 35.56 55.95 4.33
CA LEU A 4 34.83 54.69 4.56
C LEU A 4 33.79 54.42 3.47
N PHE A 5 33.18 55.46 2.90
CA PHE A 5 32.18 55.36 1.83
C PHE A 5 32.75 55.20 0.40
N LYS A 6 34.08 55.17 0.23
CA LYS A 6 34.74 55.09 -1.09
C LYS A 6 35.53 53.79 -1.32
N ASN A 7 35.53 52.88 -0.34
CA ASN A 7 36.24 51.62 -0.46
C ASN A 7 35.43 50.60 -1.27
N LYS A 8 35.62 50.59 -2.59
CA LYS A 8 35.02 49.58 -3.51
C LYS A 8 35.66 48.19 -3.42
N LYS A 9 36.77 48.05 -2.67
CA LYS A 9 37.60 46.82 -2.60
C LYS A 9 36.95 45.61 -1.89
N GLY A 10 35.71 45.71 -1.41
CA GLY A 10 34.92 44.58 -0.90
C GLY A 10 33.55 44.44 -1.54
N GLN A 11 33.18 45.34 -2.46
CA GLN A 11 31.83 45.42 -3.02
C GLN A 11 31.50 44.15 -3.84
N GLY A 12 32.44 43.68 -4.65
CA GLY A 12 32.26 42.45 -5.43
C GLY A 12 32.12 41.20 -4.54
N LEU A 13 32.83 41.14 -3.41
CA LEU A 13 32.70 40.01 -2.47
C LEU A 13 31.32 39.98 -1.82
N VAL A 14 30.77 41.15 -1.48
CA VAL A 14 29.41 41.27 -0.94
C VAL A 14 28.35 40.97 -2.00
N GLU A 15 28.54 41.39 -3.26
CA GLU A 15 27.61 41.06 -4.35
C GLU A 15 27.51 39.55 -4.57
N TYR A 16 28.63 38.85 -4.72
CA TYR A 16 28.60 37.39 -4.90
C TYR A 16 28.08 36.67 -3.65
N GLY A 17 28.43 37.13 -2.45
CA GLY A 17 27.90 36.58 -1.20
C GLY A 17 26.39 36.74 -1.05
N LEU A 18 25.86 37.91 -1.43
CA LEU A 18 24.43 38.20 -1.38
C LEU A 18 23.64 37.38 -2.41
N ILE A 19 24.19 37.19 -3.61
CA ILE A 19 23.58 36.33 -4.63
C ILE A 19 23.51 34.88 -4.14
N ILE A 20 24.59 34.33 -3.59
CA ILE A 20 24.62 32.96 -3.06
C ILE A 20 23.61 32.79 -1.92
N ALA A 21 23.55 33.75 -0.99
CA ALA A 21 22.58 33.74 0.10
C ALA A 21 21.12 33.80 -0.42
N GLY A 22 20.86 34.61 -1.45
CA GLY A 22 19.55 34.70 -2.09
C GLY A 22 19.11 33.40 -2.74
N VAL A 23 20.00 32.74 -3.49
CA VAL A 23 19.71 31.44 -4.13
C VAL A 23 19.44 30.38 -3.07
N ALA A 24 20.29 30.28 -2.03
CA ALA A 24 20.11 29.32 -0.95
C ALA A 24 18.77 29.49 -0.23
N LEU A 25 18.35 30.74 0.03
CA LEU A 25 17.09 31.05 0.66
C LEU A 25 15.88 30.65 -0.21
N ILE A 26 15.92 30.94 -1.51
CA ILE A 26 14.86 30.56 -2.45
C ILE A 26 14.76 29.03 -2.55
N CYS A 27 15.89 28.32 -2.64
CA CYS A 27 15.91 26.86 -2.66
C CYS A 27 15.33 26.26 -1.37
N ALA A 28 15.70 26.79 -0.21
CA ALA A 28 15.15 26.33 1.07
C ALA A 28 13.63 26.54 1.16
N ALA A 29 13.13 27.70 0.72
CA ALA A 29 11.70 27.98 0.67
C ALA A 29 10.96 27.06 -0.31
N ALA A 30 11.53 26.81 -1.50
CA ALA A 30 10.97 25.91 -2.49
C ALA A 30 10.86 24.48 -1.96
N ILE A 31 11.92 23.95 -1.34
CA ILE A 31 11.92 22.59 -0.76
C ILE A 31 10.92 22.52 0.41
N SER A 32 10.82 23.55 1.24
CA SER A 32 9.87 23.61 2.34
C SER A 32 8.41 23.57 1.87
N VAL A 33 8.08 24.32 0.81
CA VAL A 33 6.70 24.41 0.28
C VAL A 33 6.33 23.20 -0.59
N PHE A 34 7.24 22.78 -1.46
CA PHE A 34 6.97 21.70 -2.43
C PHE A 34 7.33 20.32 -1.91
N GLY A 35 8.07 20.18 -0.80
CA GLY A 35 8.47 18.88 -0.25
C GLY A 35 7.28 17.99 0.09
N HIS A 36 6.30 18.48 0.86
CA HIS A 36 5.11 17.69 1.19
C HIS A 36 4.24 17.43 -0.06
N LYS A 37 4.08 18.42 -0.95
CA LYS A 37 3.31 18.26 -2.21
C LYS A 37 3.92 17.20 -3.14
N THR A 38 5.25 17.11 -3.17
CA THR A 38 5.98 16.10 -3.95
C THR A 38 5.78 14.72 -3.33
N SER A 39 5.90 14.62 -2.00
CA SER A 39 5.60 13.41 -1.25
C SER A 39 4.16 12.93 -1.47
N ASP A 40 3.19 13.85 -1.47
CA ASP A 40 1.78 13.56 -1.70
C ASP A 40 1.53 13.08 -3.13
N LEU A 41 2.22 13.66 -4.13
CA LEU A 41 2.15 13.20 -5.52
C LEU A 41 2.69 11.78 -5.68
N ILE A 42 3.86 11.48 -5.08
CA ILE A 42 4.44 10.13 -5.09
C ILE A 42 3.53 9.13 -4.38
N SER A 43 2.94 9.52 -3.24
CA SER A 43 2.00 8.68 -2.49
C SER A 43 0.72 8.42 -3.29
N ALA A 44 0.17 9.43 -3.97
CA ALA A 44 -0.98 9.27 -4.85
C ALA A 44 -0.67 8.36 -6.05
N THR A 45 0.52 8.47 -6.65
CA THR A 45 0.94 7.54 -7.72
C THR A 45 1.18 6.12 -7.20
N ALA A 46 1.72 5.97 -5.99
CA ALA A 46 1.87 4.67 -5.34
C ALA A 46 0.50 4.03 -5.11
N ALA A 47 -0.50 4.82 -4.68
CA ALA A 47 -1.89 4.38 -4.50
C ALA A 47 -2.58 3.89 -5.79
N VAL A 48 -2.16 4.41 -6.95
CA VAL A 48 -2.75 4.08 -8.26
C VAL A 48 -2.00 2.94 -8.97
N LEU A 49 -0.75 2.67 -8.60
CA LEU A 49 -0.01 1.51 -9.10
C LEU A 49 -0.48 0.24 -8.36
N PRO A 50 -0.87 -0.84 -9.08
CA PRO A 50 -1.31 -2.08 -8.44
C PRO A 50 -0.21 -2.62 -7.50
N GLY A 51 -0.57 -2.83 -6.22
CA GLY A 51 0.36 -3.22 -5.15
C GLY A 51 0.46 -2.26 -3.95
N SER A 52 -0.40 -1.23 -3.84
CA SER A 52 -0.34 -0.24 -2.75
C SER A 52 -1.18 -0.55 -1.50
N HIS A 53 -2.18 -1.44 -1.57
CA HIS A 53 -2.98 -1.78 -0.40
C HIS A 53 -2.48 -3.08 0.22
N ALA A 54 -2.51 -3.16 1.56
CA ALA A 54 -1.99 -4.30 2.31
C ALA A 54 -2.65 -5.64 1.91
N GLY A 55 -3.90 -5.61 1.42
CA GLY A 55 -4.61 -6.77 0.89
C GLY A 55 -4.11 -7.25 -0.48
N ASP A 56 -3.49 -6.38 -1.28
CA ASP A 56 -3.02 -6.69 -2.63
C ASP A 56 -1.60 -7.30 -2.63
N ASN A 57 -0.88 -7.14 -1.51
CA ASN A 57 0.42 -7.75 -1.25
C ASN A 57 0.33 -8.91 -0.25
N ALA A 58 -0.87 -9.25 0.21
CA ALA A 58 -1.06 -10.42 1.06
C ALA A 58 -0.72 -11.68 0.26
N ALA A 59 -0.16 -12.68 0.92
CA ALA A 59 0.05 -13.97 0.29
C ALA A 59 -1.28 -14.47 -0.26
N ILE A 60 -1.30 -14.94 -1.52
CA ILE A 60 -2.44 -15.69 -2.04
C ILE A 60 -2.54 -16.96 -1.19
N THR A 61 -3.46 -16.95 -0.23
CA THR A 61 -3.84 -18.13 0.53
C THR A 61 -4.64 -19.02 -0.40
N SER A 62 -4.09 -20.19 -0.72
CA SER A 62 -4.87 -21.26 -1.33
C SER A 62 -5.79 -21.85 -0.26
N GLY A 63 -7.09 -21.60 -0.37
CA GLY A 63 -8.09 -22.31 0.42
C GLY A 63 -8.19 -23.78 0.00
N ALA A 64 -8.60 -24.64 0.92
CA ALA A 64 -8.94 -26.03 0.60
C ALA A 64 -10.45 -26.13 0.30
N LEU A 65 -10.81 -26.76 -0.83
CA LEU A 65 -12.22 -26.96 -1.18
C LEU A 65 -12.91 -27.96 -0.25
N ILE A 66 -12.13 -28.91 0.25
CA ILE A 66 -12.53 -29.95 1.17
C ILE A 66 -11.64 -29.84 2.41
N GLU A 67 -12.25 -29.98 3.58
CA GLU A 67 -11.55 -29.96 4.86
C GLU A 67 -10.58 -31.14 4.93
N THR A 68 -9.30 -30.80 5.13
CA THR A 68 -8.20 -31.75 5.18
C THR A 68 -7.36 -31.47 6.41
N SER A 69 -6.87 -32.52 7.07
CA SER A 69 -5.95 -32.42 8.19
C SER A 69 -4.53 -32.70 7.74
N GLU A 70 -3.57 -32.08 8.42
CA GLU A 70 -2.17 -32.48 8.29
C GLU A 70 -2.01 -33.88 8.89
N GLY A 71 -1.55 -34.83 8.08
CA GLY A 71 -1.08 -36.13 8.57
C GLY A 71 0.19 -35.98 9.42
N ALA A 72 0.70 -37.08 9.98
CA ALA A 72 1.99 -37.02 10.68
C ALA A 72 3.12 -36.58 9.73
N ALA A 73 4.25 -36.14 10.27
CA ALA A 73 5.37 -35.66 9.45
C ALA A 73 5.83 -36.71 8.44
N GLY A 74 5.57 -36.47 7.15
CA GLY A 74 5.88 -37.37 6.05
C GLY A 74 4.69 -38.14 5.47
N ASP A 75 3.51 -38.06 6.10
CA ASP A 75 2.27 -38.64 5.59
C ASP A 75 1.59 -37.73 4.56
N ALA A 76 0.68 -38.33 3.80
CA ALA A 76 -0.18 -37.58 2.88
C ALA A 76 -1.15 -36.68 3.64
N ILE A 77 -1.66 -35.66 2.96
CA ILE A 77 -2.79 -34.87 3.45
C ILE A 77 -4.00 -35.80 3.57
N GLU A 78 -4.60 -35.83 4.76
CA GLU A 78 -5.75 -36.68 5.06
C GLU A 78 -7.05 -35.88 5.02
N LEU A 79 -8.17 -36.59 4.87
CA LEU A 79 -9.49 -35.98 4.89
C LEU A 79 -9.92 -35.78 6.35
N ASP A 80 -10.31 -34.55 6.71
CA ASP A 80 -10.79 -34.26 8.06
C ASP A 80 -12.27 -34.66 8.19
N ALA A 81 -12.53 -35.94 8.37
CA ALA A 81 -13.88 -36.49 8.45
C ALA A 81 -14.70 -35.88 9.61
N ASP A 82 -14.04 -35.48 10.70
CA ASP A 82 -14.68 -34.91 11.87
C ASP A 82 -15.14 -33.47 11.61
N ALA A 83 -14.30 -32.63 11.00
CA ALA A 83 -14.70 -31.29 10.56
C ALA A 83 -15.79 -31.34 9.50
N ILE A 84 -15.72 -32.30 8.57
CA ILE A 84 -16.73 -32.54 7.54
C ILE A 84 -18.09 -32.88 8.17
N LEU A 85 -18.08 -33.76 9.16
CA LEU A 85 -19.29 -34.20 9.85
C LEU A 85 -19.87 -33.07 10.71
N ALA A 86 -19.03 -32.33 11.41
CA ALA A 86 -19.43 -31.18 12.22
C ALA A 86 -20.06 -30.06 11.38
N ALA A 87 -19.59 -29.86 10.14
CA ALA A 87 -20.14 -28.90 9.20
C ALA A 87 -21.27 -29.48 8.31
N SER A 88 -21.76 -30.69 8.61
CA SER A 88 -22.86 -31.29 7.85
C SER A 88 -24.14 -30.45 7.95
N GLY A 89 -24.90 -30.39 6.85
CA GLY A 89 -26.09 -29.53 6.75
C GLY A 89 -25.79 -28.04 6.52
N THR A 90 -24.52 -27.65 6.38
CA THR A 90 -24.10 -26.29 6.02
C THR A 90 -23.58 -26.21 4.58
N GLY A 91 -23.54 -25.00 4.00
CA GLY A 91 -23.02 -24.74 2.65
C GLY A 91 -21.50 -24.78 2.57
N ARG A 92 -20.87 -25.94 2.86
CA ARG A 92 -19.40 -26.11 2.96
C ARG A 92 -18.61 -25.61 1.75
N LEU A 93 -18.99 -26.03 0.54
CA LEU A 93 -18.33 -25.59 -0.68
C LEU A 93 -18.46 -24.08 -0.89
N GLY A 94 -19.62 -23.50 -0.57
CA GLY A 94 -19.83 -22.05 -0.64
C GLY A 94 -18.96 -21.32 0.38
N ASN A 95 -18.87 -21.83 1.61
CA ASN A 95 -18.04 -21.26 2.66
C ASN A 95 -16.53 -21.33 2.33
N ASN A 96 -16.08 -22.45 1.75
CA ASN A 96 -14.68 -22.68 1.41
C ASN A 96 -14.21 -21.90 0.16
N VAL A 97 -15.13 -21.60 -0.77
CA VAL A 97 -14.82 -20.87 -2.02
C VAL A 97 -15.13 -19.37 -1.92
N LEU A 98 -16.26 -19.00 -1.31
CA LEU A 98 -16.78 -17.63 -1.27
C LEU A 98 -16.57 -16.93 0.09
N GLY A 99 -16.13 -17.65 1.11
CA GLY A 99 -15.94 -17.13 2.47
C GLY A 99 -17.23 -17.11 3.31
N ALA A 100 -17.06 -17.08 4.63
CA ALA A 100 -18.15 -17.07 5.59
C ALA A 100 -19.01 -15.80 5.48
N GLY A 101 -20.31 -15.97 5.19
CA GLY A 101 -21.29 -14.87 5.19
C GLY A 101 -22.20 -14.76 3.95
N THR A 102 -22.01 -15.59 2.92
CA THR A 102 -22.96 -15.65 1.80
C THR A 102 -24.11 -16.60 2.15
N ALA A 103 -25.22 -16.05 2.66
CA ALA A 103 -26.39 -16.82 3.11
C ALA A 103 -26.96 -17.80 2.05
N GLU A 104 -26.68 -17.55 0.77
CA GLU A 104 -27.17 -18.32 -0.37
C GLU A 104 -26.09 -19.18 -1.06
N GLY A 105 -24.83 -19.14 -0.62
CA GLY A 105 -23.72 -19.80 -1.32
C GLY A 105 -23.72 -19.51 -2.83
N PHE A 106 -23.89 -20.54 -3.65
CA PHE A 106 -23.98 -20.44 -5.12
C PHE A 106 -25.41 -20.19 -5.65
N GLY A 107 -26.45 -20.28 -4.81
CA GLY A 107 -27.86 -20.19 -5.20
C GLY A 107 -28.29 -18.80 -5.72
N GLY A 108 -27.52 -17.76 -5.42
CA GLY A 108 -27.76 -16.39 -5.94
C GLY A 108 -26.98 -16.03 -7.21
N LEU A 109 -26.16 -16.94 -7.75
CA LEU A 109 -25.31 -16.66 -8.93
C LEU A 109 -26.04 -16.84 -10.26
N VAL A 110 -27.13 -17.61 -10.27
CA VAL A 110 -27.98 -17.80 -11.44
C VAL A 110 -29.32 -17.15 -11.13
N VAL A 111 -29.50 -15.92 -11.62
CA VAL A 111 -30.83 -15.28 -11.65
C VAL A 111 -31.55 -15.83 -12.88
N GLU A 112 -32.48 -16.75 -12.67
CA GLU A 112 -33.41 -17.13 -13.74
C GLU A 112 -34.39 -15.96 -13.96
N ALA A 113 -34.49 -15.50 -15.21
CA ALA A 113 -35.51 -14.53 -15.59
C ALA A 113 -36.92 -15.17 -15.41
N PRO A 114 -37.93 -14.39 -14.98
CA PRO A 114 -39.26 -14.91 -14.69
C PRO A 114 -39.96 -15.53 -15.91
#